data_AF-A0A4R9VJW2-F1
#
_entry.id   AF-A0A4R9VJW2-F1
#
_cell.length_a   1.000
_cell.length_b   1.000
_cell.length_c   1.000
_cell.angle_alpha   90.00
_cell.angle_beta   90.00
_cell.angle_gamma   90.00
#
_symmetry.space_group_name_H-M   'P 1'
#
loop_
_entity.id
_entity.type
_entity.pdbx_description
1 polymer ?
#
loop_
_entity_poly.entity_id
_entity_poly.type
_entity_poly.pdbx_seq_one_letter_code
_entity_poly.pdbx_strand_id
1 'polypeptide(L)'
;GLPVLADTVEGFAGPLAGILTGLEWAAARTPCTAIVTAAGDTPFLPLDLVDRLEAAAGERPGSIAVACSAGRLHPTFALWPVGCRDALRHFLVDEHNKRVSAFIERHGHVEVEFPILQSA
;
A
#
# COMPACT_ATOMS: atom_id res chain seq x y z
N GLY A 1 5.07 -8.78 21.58
CA GLY A 1 5.51 -8.14 20.33
C GLY A 1 4.37 -8.18 19.33
N LEU A 2 4.48 -7.43 18.22
CA LEU A 2 3.54 -7.54 17.10
C LEU A 2 3.89 -8.77 16.23
N PRO A 3 2.93 -9.34 15.48
CA PRO A 3 3.21 -10.41 14.52
C PRO A 3 4.22 -9.95 13.46
N VAL A 4 5.19 -10.82 13.14
CA VAL A 4 6.14 -10.63 12.04
C VAL A 4 5.84 -11.70 11.00
N LEU A 5 5.57 -11.27 9.77
CA LEU A 5 5.20 -12.14 8.66
C LEU A 5 6.37 -12.17 7.67
N ALA A 6 6.72 -13.37 7.22
CA ALA A 6 7.66 -13.54 6.11
C ALA A 6 6.92 -13.39 4.78
N ASP A 7 7.63 -12.89 3.77
CA ASP A 7 7.08 -12.76 2.42
C ASP A 7 6.58 -14.11 1.89
N THR A 8 5.37 -14.13 1.32
CA THR A 8 4.77 -15.34 0.72
C THR A 8 5.24 -15.63 -0.70
N VAL A 9 5.98 -14.70 -1.31
CA VAL A 9 6.60 -14.84 -2.63
C VAL A 9 8.12 -14.86 -2.46
N GLU A 10 8.74 -15.94 -2.95
CA GLU A 10 10.20 -16.13 -2.87
C GLU A 10 10.96 -15.22 -3.87
N GLY A 11 12.27 -15.10 -3.68
CA GLY A 11 13.16 -14.49 -4.69
C GLY A 11 13.23 -12.96 -4.67
N PHE A 12 13.11 -12.34 -3.49
CA PHE A 12 13.26 -10.88 -3.29
C PHE A 12 12.42 -10.08 -4.30
N ALA A 13 11.10 -10.18 -4.19
CA ALA A 13 10.17 -9.54 -5.13
C ALA A 13 9.97 -8.03 -4.89
N GLY A 14 10.75 -7.43 -3.99
CA GLY A 14 10.64 -6.03 -3.62
C GLY A 14 9.39 -5.77 -2.75
N PRO A 15 9.00 -4.50 -2.54
CA PRO A 15 7.94 -4.13 -1.60
C PRO A 15 6.58 -4.79 -1.88
N LEU A 16 6.29 -5.12 -3.14
CA LEU A 16 5.04 -5.79 -3.50
C LEU A 16 4.86 -7.16 -2.84
N ALA A 17 5.95 -7.88 -2.51
CA ALA A 17 5.86 -9.15 -1.80
C ALA A 17 5.32 -8.97 -0.37
N GLY A 18 5.83 -7.97 0.36
CA GLY A 18 5.36 -7.64 1.71
C GLY A 18 3.92 -7.11 1.70
N ILE A 19 3.57 -6.28 0.70
CA ILE A 19 2.20 -5.78 0.53
C ILE A 19 1.24 -6.95 0.27
N LEU A 20 1.58 -7.86 -0.64
CA LEU A 20 0.79 -9.06 -0.92
C LEU A 20 0.63 -9.93 0.32
N THR A 21 1.71 -10.13 1.07
CA THR A 21 1.70 -10.89 2.34
C THR A 21 0.74 -10.26 3.36
N GLY A 22 0.77 -8.93 3.51
CA GLY A 22 -0.14 -8.20 4.38
C GLY A 22 -1.62 -8.35 3.94
N LEU A 23 -1.88 -8.28 2.64
CA LEU A 23 -3.23 -8.46 2.07
C LEU A 23 -3.74 -9.88 2.26
N GLU A 24 -2.90 -10.89 2.03
CA GLU A 24 -3.21 -12.30 2.26
C GLU A 24 -3.51 -12.57 3.75
N TRP A 25 -2.70 -12.00 4.64
CA TRP A 25 -2.93 -12.11 6.08
C TRP A 25 -4.23 -11.43 6.52
N ALA A 26 -4.49 -10.20 6.08
CA ALA A 26 -5.71 -9.47 6.42
C ALA A 26 -6.96 -10.23 5.95
N ALA A 27 -6.96 -10.69 4.69
CA ALA A 27 -8.05 -11.49 4.13
C ALA A 27 -8.35 -12.77 4.93
N ALA A 28 -7.31 -13.39 5.50
CA ALA A 28 -7.45 -14.67 6.21
C ALA A 28 -7.69 -14.52 7.72
N ARG A 29 -7.35 -13.38 8.33
CA ARG A 29 -7.26 -13.25 9.79
C ARG A 29 -8.02 -12.08 10.38
N THR A 30 -8.58 -11.18 9.58
CA THR A 30 -9.29 -9.99 10.07
C THR A 30 -10.57 -9.72 9.28
N PRO A 31 -11.51 -8.93 9.83
CA PRO A 31 -12.65 -8.43 9.08
C PRO A 31 -12.31 -7.16 8.27
N CYS A 32 -11.04 -6.73 8.23
CA CYS A 32 -10.65 -5.50 7.57
C CYS A 32 -10.83 -5.62 6.05
N THR A 33 -11.29 -4.55 5.42
CA THR A 33 -11.48 -4.47 3.97
C THR A 33 -10.30 -3.80 3.26
N ALA A 34 -9.36 -3.24 4.02
CA ALA A 34 -8.13 -2.62 3.52
C ALA A 34 -6.99 -2.73 4.55
N ILE A 35 -5.75 -2.50 4.08
CA ILE A 35 -4.57 -2.31 4.91
C ILE A 35 -3.88 -1.00 4.53
N VAL A 36 -3.13 -0.41 5.45
CA VAL A 36 -2.23 0.73 5.16
C VAL A 36 -0.78 0.27 5.29
N THR A 37 0.05 0.69 4.35
CA THR A 37 1.50 0.45 4.37
C THR A 37 2.25 1.73 4.67
N ALA A 38 3.39 1.61 5.33
CA ALA A 38 4.36 2.67 5.53
C ALA A 38 5.77 2.08 5.47
N ALA A 39 6.73 2.81 4.92
CA ALA A 39 8.12 2.37 4.92
C ALA A 39 8.71 2.48 6.33
N GLY A 40 9.29 1.38 6.84
CA GLY A 40 9.79 1.30 8.22
C GLY A 40 11.00 2.18 8.53
N ASP A 41 11.62 2.76 7.51
CA ASP A 41 12.75 3.69 7.58
C ASP A 41 12.34 5.17 7.63
N THR A 42 11.04 5.47 7.71
CA THR A 42 10.51 6.84 7.84
C THR A 42 9.96 7.12 9.24
N PRO A 43 10.75 7.73 10.14
CA PRO A 43 10.36 7.85 11.55
C PRO A 43 9.28 8.91 11.83
N PHE A 44 9.02 9.83 10.89
CA PHE A 44 8.11 10.97 11.08
C PHE A 44 6.93 10.89 10.12
N LEU A 45 6.03 9.94 10.37
CA LEU A 45 4.78 9.79 9.62
C LEU A 45 3.78 10.87 10.04
N PRO A 46 2.97 11.41 9.11
CA PRO A 46 1.80 12.20 9.48
C PRO A 46 0.89 11.39 10.40
N LEU A 47 0.46 11.99 11.52
CA LEU A 47 -0.41 11.30 12.49
C LEU A 47 -1.80 11.02 11.91
N ASP A 48 -2.19 11.76 10.89
CA ASP A 48 -3.45 11.66 10.15
C ASP A 48 -3.31 10.84 8.85
N LEU A 49 -2.19 10.12 8.64
CA LEU A 49 -1.93 9.36 7.42
C LEU A 49 -3.09 8.40 7.08
N VAL A 50 -3.52 7.61 8.06
CA VAL A 50 -4.58 6.60 7.85
C VAL A 50 -5.92 7.28 7.56
N ASP A 51 -6.33 8.25 8.39
CA ASP A 51 -7.61 8.94 8.25
C ASP A 51 -7.76 9.60 6.88
N ARG A 52 -6.69 10.23 6.38
CA ARG A 52 -6.70 10.91 5.08
C ARG A 52 -6.73 9.93 3.90
N LEU A 53 -5.99 8.82 4.00
CA LEU A 53 -6.02 7.77 2.98
C LEU A 53 -7.39 7.06 2.93
N GLU A 54 -7.97 6.78 4.09
CA GLU A 54 -9.30 6.16 4.20
C GLU A 54 -10.39 7.06 3.62
N ALA A 55 -10.40 8.35 3.98
CA ALA A 55 -11.35 9.32 3.45
C ALA A 55 -11.33 9.36 1.91
N ALA A 56 -10.13 9.42 1.32
CA ALA A 56 -9.96 9.45 -0.13
C ALA A 56 -10.39 8.13 -0.80
N ALA A 57 -10.10 6.98 -0.17
CA ALA A 57 -10.55 5.68 -0.67
C ALA A 57 -12.08 5.53 -0.59
N GLY A 58 -12.73 6.16 0.40
CA GLY A 58 -14.19 6.20 0.55
C GLY A 58 -14.91 6.90 -0.60
N GLU A 59 -14.29 7.90 -1.22
CA GLU A 59 -14.83 8.59 -2.40
C GLU A 59 -14.77 7.74 -3.68
N ARG A 60 -13.81 6.80 -3.75
CA ARG A 60 -13.63 5.89 -4.89
C ARG A 60 -13.39 4.44 -4.41
N PRO A 61 -14.44 3.74 -3.96
CA PRO A 61 -14.32 2.39 -3.40
C PRO A 61 -13.56 1.42 -4.31
N GLY A 62 -12.64 0.65 -3.72
CA GLY A 62 -11.81 -0.32 -4.45
C GLY A 62 -10.57 0.26 -5.13
N SER A 63 -10.39 1.58 -5.12
CA SER A 63 -9.16 2.23 -5.57
C SER A 63 -8.08 2.17 -4.49
N ILE A 64 -6.81 2.18 -4.90
CA ILE A 64 -5.68 2.38 -3.97
C ILE A 64 -5.60 3.87 -3.63
N ALA A 65 -5.51 4.24 -2.36
CA ALA A 65 -5.16 5.61 -1.99
C ALA A 65 -3.66 5.68 -1.75
N VAL A 66 -2.95 6.55 -2.47
CA VAL A 66 -1.49 6.69 -2.38
C VAL A 66 -1.14 8.09 -1.93
N ALA A 67 -0.28 8.18 -0.92
CA ALA A 67 0.24 9.47 -0.47
C ALA A 67 1.10 10.10 -1.57
N CYS A 68 0.97 11.41 -1.75
CA CYS A 68 1.85 12.21 -2.58
C CYS A 68 2.28 13.46 -1.82
N SER A 69 3.41 14.06 -2.21
CA SER A 69 3.80 15.38 -1.70
C SER A 69 4.55 16.14 -2.79
N ALA A 70 4.22 17.41 -2.98
CA ALA A 70 4.76 18.23 -4.06
C ALA A 70 4.69 17.54 -5.44
N GLY A 71 3.55 16.89 -5.70
CA GLY A 71 3.28 16.21 -6.97
C GLY A 71 4.06 14.91 -7.19
N ARG A 72 4.76 14.38 -6.17
CA ARG A 72 5.45 13.10 -6.24
C ARG A 72 4.72 12.04 -5.41
N LEU A 73 4.38 10.91 -6.04
CA LEU A 73 3.83 9.74 -5.35
C LEU A 73 4.84 9.10 -4.40
N HIS A 74 4.32 8.56 -3.30
CA HIS A 74 5.05 7.76 -2.32
C HIS A 74 4.43 6.35 -2.25
N PRO A 75 4.74 5.44 -3.20
CA PRO A 75 4.02 4.18 -3.38
C PRO A 75 4.05 3.21 -2.20
N THR A 76 4.99 3.37 -1.27
CA THR A 76 5.08 2.58 -0.04
C THR A 76 4.20 3.12 1.09
N PHE A 77 3.56 4.27 0.89
CA PHE A 77 2.63 4.93 1.81
C PHE A 77 1.26 4.98 1.16
N ALA A 78 0.50 3.90 1.33
CA ALA A 78 -0.75 3.72 0.61
C ALA A 78 -1.74 2.86 1.40
N LEU A 79 -3.02 3.10 1.16
CA LEU A 79 -4.11 2.23 1.55
C LEU A 79 -4.45 1.30 0.39
N TRP A 80 -4.46 0.01 0.69
CA TRP A 80 -4.66 -1.08 -0.24
C TRP A 80 -5.96 -1.82 0.09
N PRO A 81 -6.96 -1.82 -0.81
CA PRO A 81 -8.14 -2.64 -0.65
C PRO A 81 -7.76 -4.13 -0.63
N VAL A 82 -8.27 -4.91 0.31
CA VAL A 82 -8.02 -6.36 0.39
C VAL A 82 -8.42 -7.08 -0.90
N GLY A 83 -9.44 -6.58 -1.59
CA GLY A 83 -9.89 -7.11 -2.88
C GLY A 83 -8.86 -7.03 -4.02
N CYS A 84 -7.80 -6.21 -3.92
CA CYS A 84 -6.76 -6.14 -4.97
C CYS A 84 -5.72 -7.27 -4.89
N ARG A 85 -5.76 -8.09 -3.82
CA ARG A 85 -4.78 -9.15 -3.55
C ARG A 85 -4.54 -10.08 -4.72
N ASP A 86 -5.59 -10.60 -5.35
CA ASP A 86 -5.46 -11.60 -6.42
C ASP A 86 -4.88 -10.96 -7.70
N ALA A 87 -5.28 -9.72 -8.00
CA ALA A 87 -4.70 -8.94 -9.09
C ALA A 87 -3.22 -8.62 -8.83
N LEU A 88 -2.87 -8.27 -7.58
CA LEU A 88 -1.48 -8.05 -7.18
C LEU A 88 -0.64 -9.32 -7.30
N ARG A 89 -1.19 -10.46 -6.87
CA ARG A 89 -0.51 -11.76 -6.99
C ARG A 89 -0.24 -12.09 -8.45
N HIS A 90 -1.24 -11.94 -9.33
CA HIS A 90 -1.07 -12.15 -10.76
C HIS A 90 0.02 -11.25 -11.36
N PHE A 91 -0.05 -9.95 -11.05
CA PHE A 91 0.93 -8.97 -11.52
C PHE A 91 2.36 -9.28 -11.06
N LEU A 92 2.52 -9.73 -9.81
CA LEU A 92 3.83 -10.01 -9.23
C LEU A 92 4.40 -11.35 -9.67
N VAL A 93 3.59 -12.40 -9.69
CA VAL A 93 4.03 -13.78 -9.88
C VAL A 93 3.97 -14.19 -11.35
N ASP A 94 2.86 -13.94 -12.02
CA ASP A 94 2.66 -14.41 -13.39
C ASP A 94 3.29 -13.43 -14.40
N GLU A 95 3.13 -12.13 -14.18
CA GLU A 95 3.70 -11.09 -15.04
C GLU A 95 5.12 -10.67 -14.64
N HIS A 96 5.62 -11.15 -13.50
CA HIS A 96 6.98 -10.89 -13.00
C HIS A 96 7.30 -9.40 -12.82
N ASN A 97 6.29 -8.55 -12.57
CA ASN A 97 6.48 -7.12 -12.42
C ASN A 97 6.53 -6.71 -10.94
N LYS A 98 7.69 -6.19 -10.53
CA LYS A 98 8.00 -5.83 -9.13
C LYS A 98 7.79 -4.35 -8.80
N ARG A 99 7.36 -3.54 -9.78
CA ARG A 99 7.25 -2.08 -9.62
C ARG A 99 5.94 -1.69 -8.93
N VAL A 100 6.04 -1.20 -7.70
CA VAL A 100 4.89 -0.74 -6.89
C VAL A 100 4.05 0.30 -7.64
N SER A 101 4.69 1.35 -8.18
CA SER A 101 3.97 2.41 -8.89
C SER A 101 3.23 1.89 -10.13
N ALA A 102 3.82 0.94 -10.87
CA ALA A 102 3.17 0.37 -12.06
C ALA A 102 1.90 -0.42 -11.71
N PHE A 103 1.89 -1.11 -10.56
CA PHE A 103 0.68 -1.77 -10.09
C PHE A 103 -0.38 -0.76 -9.62
N ILE A 104 0.02 0.28 -8.87
CA ILE A 104 -0.88 1.36 -8.42
C ILE A 104 -1.54 2.06 -9.62
N GLU A 105 -0.77 2.40 -10.64
CA GLU A 105 -1.26 3.01 -11.88
C GLU A 105 -2.26 2.10 -12.60
N ARG A 106 -1.95 0.79 -12.72
CA ARG A 106 -2.79 -0.18 -13.42
C ARG A 106 -4.09 -0.50 -12.69
N HIS A 107 -4.06 -0.64 -11.36
CA HIS A 107 -5.23 -1.01 -10.57
C HIS A 107 -6.24 0.14 -10.46
N GLY A 108 -5.77 1.39 -10.62
CA GLY A 108 -6.55 2.60 -10.39
C GLY A 108 -6.33 3.10 -8.97
N HIS A 109 -6.09 4.40 -8.86
CA HIS A 109 -5.72 5.02 -7.60
C HIS A 109 -6.26 6.43 -7.43
N VAL A 110 -6.19 6.88 -6.18
CA VAL A 110 -6.45 8.25 -5.77
C VAL A 110 -5.21 8.79 -5.11
N GLU A 111 -4.80 10.00 -5.49
CA GLU A 111 -3.66 10.67 -4.88
C GLU A 111 -4.12 11.46 -3.66
N VAL A 112 -3.34 11.39 -2.58
CA VAL A 112 -3.63 12.11 -1.32
C VAL A 112 -2.43 12.99 -1.00
N GLU A 113 -2.57 14.30 -1.21
CA GLU A 113 -1.48 15.26 -1.04
C GLU A 113 -1.18 15.53 0.44
N PHE A 114 0.05 15.27 0.87
CA PHE A 114 0.57 15.62 2.18
C PHE A 114 1.57 16.78 2.08
N PRO A 115 1.56 17.71 3.05
CA PRO A 115 2.56 18.76 3.09
C PRO A 115 3.96 18.16 3.27
N ILE A 116 4.96 18.77 2.65
CA ILE A 116 6.36 18.44 2.95
C ILE A 116 6.63 18.84 4.40
N LEU A 117 7.03 17.88 5.23
CA LEU A 117 7.55 18.16 6.55
C LEU A 117 8.82 19.02 6.40
N GLN A 118 8.72 20.28 6.77
CA GLN A 118 9.91 21.10 6.98
C GLN A 118 10.55 20.63 8.28
N SER A 119 11.74 20.04 8.17
CA SER A 119 12.59 19.84 9.35
C SER A 119 12.87 21.22 9.96
N ALA A 120 12.47 21.42 11.21
CA ALA A 120 12.84 22.58 12.01
C ALA A 120 14.33 22.54 12.37
#